data_AF-W1J4M3-F1
#
_entry.id   AF-W1J4M3-F1
#
_cell.length_a   1.000
_cell.length_b   1.000
_cell.length_c   1.000
_cell.angle_alpha   90.00
_cell.angle_beta   90.00
_cell.angle_gamma   90.00
#
_symmetry.space_group_name_H-M   'P 1'
#
loop_
_entity.id
_entity.type
_entity.pdbx_description
1 polymer ?
#
loop_
_entity_poly.entity_id
_entity_poly.type
_entity_poly.pdbx_seq_one_letter_code
_entity_poly.pdbx_strand_id
1 'polypeptide(L)'
;MDFKPWYRLPESSCHDDNDDISRYLGHYRLKVGYIWGDSVFTAQGRYNWSSGYGSGELGWSYPITKHMRLYTQLFAGYGESMIDYNFKQTRFGIGVMLNDML
;
A
#
# COMPACT_ATOMS: atom_id res chain seq x y z
N MET A 1 11.28 -8.83 3.13
CA MET A 1 10.09 -8.55 3.95
C MET A 1 10.33 -7.25 4.69
N ASP A 2 9.37 -6.34 4.67
CA ASP A 2 9.42 -5.01 5.31
C ASP A 2 8.24 -4.89 6.26
N PHE A 3 8.52 -4.59 7.53
CA PHE A 3 7.51 -4.30 8.54
C PHE A 3 7.75 -2.89 9.08
N LYS A 4 6.77 -2.01 8.90
CA LYS A 4 6.87 -0.59 9.25
C LYS A 4 5.75 -0.21 10.21
N PRO A 5 5.98 -0.26 11.53
CA PRO A 5 5.05 0.29 12.51
C PRO A 5 5.16 1.82 12.56
N TRP A 6 4.11 2.49 13.01
CA TRP A 6 4.13 3.93 13.30
C TRP A 6 3.23 4.28 14.48
N TYR A 7 3.50 5.44 15.06
CA TYR A 7 2.67 6.07 16.07
C TYR A 7 2.26 7.46 15.58
N ARG A 8 0.96 7.75 15.60
CA ARG A 8 0.42 9.07 15.27
C ARG A 8 0.63 9.98 16.46
N LEU A 9 1.39 11.06 16.28
CA LEU A 9 1.57 12.07 17.31
C LEU A 9 0.25 12.84 17.50
N PRO A 10 -0.15 13.13 18.74
CA PRO A 10 -1.38 13.87 19.01
C PRO A 10 -1.24 15.32 18.53
N GLU A 11 -2.25 15.80 17.82
CA GLU A 11 -2.37 17.19 17.36
C GLU A 11 -3.56 17.86 18.07
N SER A 12 -3.53 19.19 18.18
CA SER A 12 -4.65 19.96 18.74
C SER A 12 -5.86 19.84 17.81
N SER A 13 -7.04 19.57 18.36
CA SER A 13 -8.28 19.33 17.60
C SER A 13 -8.73 20.49 16.70
N CYS A 14 -8.23 21.71 16.90
CA CYS A 14 -8.49 22.85 16.03
C CYS A 14 -7.70 22.84 14.70
N HIS A 15 -6.74 21.93 14.55
CA HIS A 15 -5.84 21.81 13.39
C HIS A 15 -5.76 20.37 12.86
N ASP A 16 -6.61 19.46 13.34
CA ASP A 16 -6.59 18.05 12.96
C ASP A 16 -7.60 17.78 11.83
N ASP A 17 -7.12 17.82 10.59
CA ASP A 17 -7.96 17.63 9.40
C ASP A 17 -8.45 16.18 9.24
N ASN A 18 -7.75 15.20 9.82
CA ASN A 18 -8.06 13.76 9.66
C ASN A 18 -7.86 13.03 10.99
N ASP A 19 -8.67 13.39 11.98
CA ASP A 19 -8.53 12.91 13.36
C ASP A 19 -8.68 11.38 13.48
N ASP A 20 -9.50 10.80 12.64
CA ASP A 20 -9.83 9.39 12.59
C ASP A 20 -8.99 8.57 11.58
N ILE A 21 -7.95 9.15 10.98
CA ILE A 21 -7.13 8.52 9.93
C ILE A 21 -6.54 7.16 10.38
N SER A 22 -6.21 7.03 11.66
CA SER A 22 -5.67 5.80 12.24
C SER A 22 -6.68 4.66 12.25
N ARG A 23 -7.99 4.96 12.23
CA ARG A 23 -9.05 3.94 12.09
C ARG A 23 -8.95 3.22 10.76
N TYR A 24 -8.51 3.89 9.69
CA TYR A 24 -8.44 3.33 8.33
C TYR A 24 -7.06 2.81 7.96
N LEU A 25 -5.99 3.52 8.36
CA LEU A 25 -4.61 3.13 8.07
C LEU A 25 -4.04 2.09 9.05
N GLY A 26 -4.59 2.02 10.27
CA GLY A 26 -4.01 1.25 11.36
C GLY A 26 -2.68 1.83 11.85
N HIS A 27 -1.85 0.96 12.42
CA HIS A 27 -0.61 1.33 13.12
C HIS A 27 0.64 0.71 12.50
N TYR A 28 0.48 -0.01 11.39
CA TYR A 28 1.57 -0.67 10.72
C TYR A 28 1.26 -0.91 9.24
N ARG A 29 2.33 -1.05 8.46
CA ARG A 29 2.30 -1.59 7.11
C ARG A 29 3.20 -2.80 7.06
N LEU A 30 2.70 -3.87 6.47
CA LEU A 30 3.48 -5.05 6.12
C LEU A 30 3.69 -5.08 4.61
N LYS A 31 4.89 -5.39 4.16
CA LYS A 31 5.21 -5.61 2.75
C LYS A 31 6.09 -6.85 2.56
N VAL A 32 5.69 -7.69 1.62
CA VAL A 32 6.35 -8.95 1.29
C VAL A 32 6.62 -8.94 -0.21
N GLY A 33 7.82 -9.38 -0.60
CA GLY A 33 8.22 -9.57 -1.99
C GLY A 33 8.65 -11.02 -2.18
N TYR A 34 8.33 -11.59 -3.35
CA TYR A 34 8.70 -12.94 -3.74
C TYR A 34 9.18 -12.94 -5.19
N ILE A 35 10.36 -13.52 -5.42
CA ILE A 35 10.97 -13.61 -6.75
C ILE A 35 10.72 -15.03 -7.28
N TRP A 36 10.17 -15.12 -8.48
CA TRP A 36 10.00 -16.38 -9.19
C TRP A 36 10.53 -16.26 -10.61
N GLY A 37 11.77 -16.75 -10.80
CA GLY A 37 12.51 -16.53 -12.04
C GLY A 37 12.70 -15.02 -12.27
N ASP A 38 12.24 -14.54 -13.41
CA ASP A 38 12.27 -13.11 -13.76
C ASP A 38 11.07 -12.31 -13.20
N SER A 39 10.03 -13.00 -12.73
CA SER A 39 8.84 -12.36 -12.14
C SER A 39 9.10 -11.95 -10.70
N VAL A 40 8.65 -10.75 -10.32
CA VAL A 40 8.62 -10.31 -8.93
C VAL A 40 7.18 -10.05 -8.54
N PHE A 41 6.74 -10.72 -7.47
CA PHE A 41 5.45 -10.51 -6.84
C PHE A 41 5.63 -9.70 -5.58
N THR A 42 4.78 -8.71 -5.37
CA THR A 42 4.75 -7.92 -4.15
C THR A 42 3.35 -7.94 -3.55
N ALA A 43 3.28 -8.04 -2.24
CA ALA A 43 2.06 -7.89 -1.48
C ALA A 43 2.33 -6.87 -0.37
N GLN A 44 1.51 -5.85 -0.25
CA GLN A 44 1.53 -4.92 0.87
C GLN A 44 0.15 -4.82 1.49
N GLY A 45 0.10 -4.60 2.80
CA GLY A 45 -1.16 -4.48 3.51
C GLY A 45 -1.06 -3.63 4.75
N ARG A 46 -2.20 -3.05 5.11
CA ARG A 46 -2.45 -2.32 6.35
C ARG A 46 -3.77 -2.82 6.92
N TYR A 47 -3.83 -3.01 8.23
CA TYR A 47 -5.05 -3.44 8.88
C TYR A 47 -5.14 -2.89 10.30
N ASN A 48 -6.30 -2.37 10.65
CA ASN A 48 -6.62 -1.96 12.01
C ASN A 48 -7.59 -2.98 12.62
N TRP A 49 -7.06 -3.79 13.55
CA TRP A 49 -7.82 -4.83 14.25
C TRP A 49 -8.97 -4.28 15.12
N SER A 50 -8.89 -3.02 15.57
CA SER A 50 -9.91 -2.41 16.42
C SER A 50 -11.13 -1.91 15.62
N SER A 51 -10.94 -1.47 14.39
CA SER A 51 -12.02 -0.91 13.55
C SER A 51 -12.46 -1.88 12.44
N GLY A 52 -11.63 -2.86 12.10
CA GLY A 52 -11.84 -3.79 10.99
C GLY A 52 -11.51 -3.21 9.61
N TYR A 53 -11.04 -1.95 9.53
CA TYR A 53 -10.65 -1.34 8.26
C TYR A 53 -9.21 -1.65 7.88
N GLY A 54 -8.94 -1.61 6.58
CA GLY A 54 -7.60 -1.81 6.04
C GLY A 54 -7.57 -1.76 4.53
N SER A 55 -6.39 -2.05 3.99
CA SER A 55 -6.16 -2.17 2.56
C SER A 55 -5.08 -3.20 2.25
N GLY A 56 -5.19 -3.76 1.06
CA GLY A 56 -4.20 -4.62 0.45
C GLY A 56 -3.85 -4.13 -0.94
N GLU A 57 -2.59 -4.33 -1.32
CA GLU A 57 -2.13 -4.11 -2.69
C GLU A 57 -1.25 -5.27 -3.11
N LEU A 58 -1.53 -5.80 -4.30
CA LEU A 58 -0.78 -6.83 -4.98
C LEU A 58 -0.13 -6.22 -6.22
N GLY A 59 1.15 -6.49 -6.39
CA GLY A 59 1.91 -6.08 -7.56
C GLY A 59 2.58 -7.28 -8.21
N TRP A 60 2.65 -7.27 -9.54
CA TRP A 60 3.45 -8.21 -10.32
C TRP A 60 4.27 -7.44 -11.35
N SER A 61 5.57 -7.73 -11.41
CA SER A 61 6.50 -7.14 -12.37
C SER A 61 7.25 -8.20 -13.16
N TYR A 62 7.55 -7.89 -14.43
CA TYR A 62 8.33 -8.76 -15.32
C TYR A 62 9.28 -7.95 -16.21
N PRO A 63 10.57 -8.31 -16.36
CA PRO A 63 11.51 -7.55 -17.17
C PRO A 63 11.17 -7.64 -18.65
N ILE A 64 10.99 -6.49 -19.30
CA ILE A 64 10.90 -6.38 -20.76
C ILE A 64 12.30 -6.10 -21.33
N THR A 65 13.09 -5.28 -20.63
CA THR A 65 14.48 -4.96 -20.99
C THR A 65 15.34 -4.87 -19.72
N LYS A 66 16.64 -4.60 -19.86
CA LYS A 66 17.56 -4.41 -18.73
C LYS A 66 17.17 -3.28 -17.76
N HIS A 67 16.38 -2.30 -18.22
CA HIS A 67 16.03 -1.11 -17.44
C HIS A 67 14.51 -0.86 -17.35
N MET A 68 13.69 -1.77 -17.87
CA MET A 68 12.24 -1.58 -17.92
C MET A 68 11.51 -2.89 -17.66
N ARG A 69 10.54 -2.82 -16.77
CA ARG A 69 9.69 -3.93 -16.36
C ARG A 69 8.24 -3.59 -16.68
N LEU A 70 7.49 -4.57 -17.19
CA LEU A 70 6.03 -4.51 -17.16
C LEU A 70 5.61 -4.55 -15.70
N TYR A 71 4.63 -3.74 -15.32
CA TYR A 71 4.11 -3.72 -13.96
C TYR A 71 2.58 -3.72 -13.97
N THR A 72 2.00 -4.59 -13.16
CA THR A 72 0.57 -4.64 -12.90
C THR A 72 0.32 -4.49 -11.41
N GLN A 73 -0.70 -3.73 -11.04
CA GLN A 73 -1.05 -3.46 -9.66
C GLN A 73 -2.55 -3.60 -9.45
N LEU A 74 -2.92 -4.25 -8.36
CA LEU A 74 -4.28 -4.34 -7.85
C LEU A 74 -4.30 -3.84 -6.41
N PHE A 75 -4.98 -2.73 -6.17
CA PHE A 75 -5.25 -2.19 -4.84
C PHE A 75 -6.71 -2.47 -4.46
N ALA A 76 -6.97 -2.81 -3.19
CA ALA A 76 -8.31 -2.89 -2.65
C ALA A 76 -8.34 -2.45 -1.18
N GLY A 77 -9.27 -1.56 -0.84
CA GLY A 77 -9.54 -1.15 0.54
C GLY A 77 -9.56 0.37 0.72
N TYR A 78 -9.17 0.82 1.92
CA TYR A 78 -9.16 2.21 2.36
C TYR A 78 -7.74 2.80 2.35
N GLY A 79 -7.62 4.13 2.30
CA GLY A 79 -6.29 4.75 2.44
C GLY A 79 -5.39 4.61 1.23
N GLU A 80 -5.96 4.53 0.01
CA GLU A 80 -5.15 4.52 -1.20
C GLU A 80 -4.42 5.86 -1.40
N SER A 81 -5.14 6.95 -1.14
CA SER A 81 -4.65 8.32 -1.14
C SER A 81 -5.02 8.98 0.18
N MET A 82 -4.30 10.05 0.55
CA MET A 82 -4.63 10.83 1.74
C MET A 82 -6.00 11.51 1.59
N ILE A 83 -6.41 11.88 0.38
CA ILE A 83 -7.71 12.50 0.15
C ILE A 83 -8.87 11.50 0.28
N ASP A 84 -8.60 10.23 -0.05
CA ASP A 84 -9.58 9.13 -0.06
C ASP A 84 -9.34 8.16 1.11
N TYR A 85 -8.85 8.66 2.25
CA TYR A 85 -8.42 7.77 3.33
C TYR A 85 -9.57 6.96 3.93
N ASN A 86 -10.77 7.54 3.95
CA ASN A 86 -12.01 6.95 4.45
C ASN A 86 -12.89 6.33 3.34
N PHE A 87 -12.41 6.31 2.10
CA PHE A 87 -13.15 5.77 0.95
C PHE A 87 -12.65 4.38 0.58
N LYS A 88 -13.58 3.45 0.34
CA LYS A 88 -13.25 2.09 -0.07
C LYS A 88 -13.27 2.00 -1.59
N GLN A 89 -12.13 1.64 -2.18
CA GLN A 89 -12.05 1.44 -3.62
C GLN A 89 -11.22 0.22 -3.99
N THR A 90 -11.45 -0.26 -5.21
CA THR A 90 -10.65 -1.29 -5.85
C THR A 90 -10.09 -0.71 -7.14
N ARG A 91 -8.77 -0.65 -7.26
CA ARG A 91 -8.08 -0.09 -8.42
C ARG A 91 -7.19 -1.14 -9.06
N PHE A 92 -7.35 -1.31 -10.36
CA PHE A 92 -6.46 -2.12 -11.19
C PHE A 92 -5.71 -1.21 -12.17
N GLY A 93 -4.41 -1.43 -12.30
CA GLY A 93 -3.55 -0.65 -13.19
C GLY A 93 -2.48 -1.50 -13.85
N ILE A 94 -2.14 -1.15 -15.09
CA ILE A 94 -1.05 -1.75 -15.86
C ILE A 94 -0.18 -0.61 -16.37
N GLY A 95 1.14 -0.77 -16.28
CA GLY A 95 2.10 0.24 -16.73
C GLY A 95 3.51 -0.31 -16.82
N VAL A 96 4.47 0.60 -16.75
CA VAL A 96 5.91 0.29 -16.80
C VAL A 96 6.58 0.74 -15.51
N MET A 97 7.62 0.03 -15.11
CA MET A 97 8.43 0.31 -13.94
C MET A 97 9.91 0.33 -14.34
N LEU A 98 10.62 1.39 -13.96
CA LEU A 98 12.05 1.56 -14.28
C LEU A 98 12.95 0.87 -13.24
N ASN A 99 12.55 0.90 -11.97
CA ASN A 99 13.30 0.30 -10.88
C ASN A 99 12.36 -0.59 -10.06
N ASP A 100 12.74 -1.85 -9.86
CA ASP A 100 11.99 -2.75 -8.99
C ASP A 100 12.30 -2.42 -7.52
N MET A 101 11.50 -2.94 -6.59
CA MET A 101 11.63 -2.68 -5.17
C MET A 101 12.82 -3.38 -4.48
N LEU A 102 13.71 -3.96 -5.27
CA LEU A 102 14.89 -4.73 -4.85
C LEU A 102 16.16 -4.08 -5.39
#